data_AF-A0A1Q6TY88-F1
#
_entry.id   AF-A0A1Q6TY88-F1
#
_cell.length_a   1.000
_cell.length_b   1.000
_cell.length_c   1.000
_cell.angle_alpha   90.00
_cell.angle_beta   90.00
_cell.angle_gamma   90.00
#
_symmetry.space_group_name_H-M   'P 1'
#
loop_
_entity.id
_entity.type
_entity.pdbx_description
1 polymer ?
#
loop_
_entity_poly.entity_id
_entity_poly.type
_entity_poly.pdbx_seq_one_letter_code
_entity_poly.pdbx_strand_id
1 'polypeptide(L)'
;MDPSGHTCEIVQNHYEQYQEYRKQHPRATAAEAYEAVTGKDPLKKDAGKSGSITVIYGSDDIANYQYNMIENPGPLVEVADNPAKNFYGGRYNVNVLEEDTIFYRAGQSGKPLGQWFTSEAPESVAKVRIDTAVKPQWINQTTGELTGTSIVDTAYAIKIPKGTITYTGPVGPQGGVYCGGYDKLQTFIETPWKIDRIEVIDSFPLK
;
A
#
# COMPACT_ATOMS: atom_id res chain seq x y z
N MET A 1 0.11 -5.06 17.42
CA MET A 1 -0.04 -4.78 18.86
C MET A 1 0.08 -3.29 19.06
N ASP A 2 -0.99 -2.61 19.48
CA ASP A 2 -0.87 -1.23 19.99
C ASP A 2 -0.38 -1.27 21.46
N PRO A 3 0.07 -0.13 22.03
CA PRO A 3 0.58 -0.09 23.39
C PRO A 3 -0.48 -0.22 24.51
N SER A 4 -1.77 -0.36 24.18
CA SER A 4 -2.88 -0.38 25.15
C SER A 4 -3.58 -1.74 25.28
N GLY A 5 -3.24 -2.74 24.46
CA GLY A 5 -3.71 -4.11 24.61
C GLY A 5 -5.24 -4.30 24.49
N HIS A 6 -5.96 -3.31 23.96
CA HIS A 6 -7.41 -3.41 23.73
C HIS A 6 -7.70 -3.56 22.24
N THR A 7 -8.06 -4.78 21.82
CA THR A 7 -8.78 -5.00 20.58
C THR A 7 -10.18 -4.38 20.72
N CYS A 8 -10.53 -3.45 19.83
CA CYS A 8 -11.88 -2.91 19.71
C CYS A 8 -12.84 -4.05 19.33
N GLU A 9 -13.71 -4.49 20.25
CA GLU A 9 -14.63 -5.64 20.10
C GLU A 9 -15.51 -5.56 18.84
N ILE A 10 -15.75 -4.36 18.32
CA ILE A 10 -16.51 -4.12 17.09
C ILE A 10 -15.78 -4.68 15.85
N VAL A 11 -14.45 -4.54 15.80
CA VAL A 11 -13.63 -4.95 14.64
C VAL A 11 -13.53 -6.47 14.56
N GLN A 12 -13.43 -7.15 15.71
CA GLN A 12 -13.39 -8.61 15.79
C GLN A 12 -14.70 -9.24 15.28
N ASN A 13 -15.84 -8.64 15.62
CA ASN A 13 -17.17 -9.16 15.27
C ASN A 13 -17.43 -9.11 13.75
N HIS A 14 -17.03 -8.03 13.07
CA HIS A 14 -17.19 -7.93 11.62
C HIS A 14 -16.29 -8.89 10.83
N TYR A 15 -15.12 -9.25 11.38
CA TYR A 15 -14.22 -10.23 10.74
C TYR A 15 -14.78 -11.65 10.79
N GLU A 16 -15.30 -12.08 11.94
CA GLU A 16 -15.95 -13.40 12.08
C GLU A 16 -17.17 -13.50 11.17
N GLN A 17 -17.98 -12.44 11.10
CA GLN A 17 -19.12 -12.35 10.17
C GLN A 17 -18.69 -12.40 8.70
N TYR A 18 -17.58 -11.75 8.33
CA TYR A 18 -17.05 -11.78 6.96
C TYR A 18 -16.54 -13.17 6.56
N GLN A 19 -15.83 -13.86 7.46
CA GLN A 19 -15.34 -15.22 7.19
C GLN A 19 -16.50 -16.22 7.09
N GLU A 20 -17.50 -16.12 7.96
CA GLU A 20 -18.70 -16.96 7.87
C GLU A 20 -19.51 -16.67 6.60
N TYR A 21 -19.66 -15.40 6.21
CA TYR A 21 -20.32 -15.03 4.96
C TYR A 21 -19.60 -15.62 3.73
N ARG A 22 -18.26 -15.53 3.66
CA ARG A 22 -17.51 -16.10 2.52
C ARG A 22 -17.53 -17.63 2.45
N LYS A 23 -17.62 -18.32 3.59
CA LYS A 23 -17.82 -19.79 3.59
C LYS A 23 -19.17 -20.17 2.99
N GLN A 24 -20.21 -19.37 3.25
CA GLN A 24 -21.57 -19.59 2.76
C GLN A 24 -21.79 -19.07 1.34
N HIS A 25 -21.02 -18.06 0.92
CA HIS A 25 -21.12 -17.39 -0.37
C HIS A 25 -19.78 -17.39 -1.14
N PRO A 26 -19.29 -18.57 -1.60
CA PRO A 26 -17.96 -18.71 -2.22
C PRO A 26 -17.82 -17.99 -3.57
N ARG A 27 -18.91 -17.49 -4.14
CA ARG A 27 -18.94 -16.71 -5.39
C ARG A 27 -19.07 -15.20 -5.18
N ALA A 28 -19.26 -14.75 -3.92
CA ALA A 28 -19.39 -13.33 -3.62
C ALA A 28 -18.04 -12.62 -3.77
N THR A 29 -18.07 -11.47 -4.43
CA THR A 29 -16.94 -10.56 -4.54
C THR A 29 -16.62 -9.91 -3.18
N ALA A 30 -15.44 -9.32 -3.06
CA ALA A 30 -15.05 -8.62 -1.83
C ALA A 30 -15.99 -7.44 -1.51
N ALA A 31 -16.48 -6.74 -2.53
CA ALA A 31 -17.41 -5.64 -2.38
C ALA A 31 -18.78 -6.11 -1.85
N GLU A 32 -19.33 -7.18 -2.42
CA GLU A 32 -20.61 -7.76 -1.97
C GLU A 32 -20.53 -8.30 -0.54
N ALA A 33 -19.42 -8.97 -0.20
CA ALA A 33 -19.20 -9.46 1.16
C ALA A 33 -19.04 -8.31 2.18
N TYR A 34 -18.40 -7.21 1.79
CA TYR A 34 -18.25 -6.04 2.63
C TYR A 34 -19.58 -5.30 2.86
N GLU A 35 -20.37 -5.11 1.80
CA GLU A 35 -21.70 -4.51 1.89
C GLU A 35 -22.64 -5.38 2.73
N ALA A 36 -22.60 -6.70 2.58
CA ALA A 36 -23.43 -7.62 3.37
C ALA A 36 -23.12 -7.58 4.88
N VAL A 37 -21.86 -7.34 5.26
CA VAL A 37 -21.41 -7.32 6.66
C VAL A 37 -21.56 -5.94 7.30
N THR A 38 -21.44 -4.87 6.51
CA THR A 38 -21.38 -3.50 7.04
C THR A 38 -22.57 -2.62 6.66
N GLY A 39 -23.40 -3.05 5.71
CA GLY A 39 -24.51 -2.28 5.14
C GLY A 39 -24.06 -1.10 4.26
N LYS A 40 -22.78 -0.99 3.95
CA LYS A 40 -22.20 0.11 3.16
C LYS A 40 -21.72 -0.39 1.80
N ASP A 41 -22.21 0.23 0.73
CA ASP A 41 -21.72 -0.01 -0.63
C ASP A 41 -20.33 0.63 -0.80
N PRO A 42 -19.26 -0.19 -0.94
CA PRO A 42 -17.90 0.33 -1.05
C PRO A 42 -17.59 0.95 -2.42
N LEU A 43 -18.49 0.84 -3.40
CA LEU A 43 -18.35 1.38 -4.75
C LEU A 43 -19.11 2.71 -4.93
N LYS A 44 -19.91 3.13 -3.96
CA LYS A 44 -20.64 4.41 -4.00
C LYS A 44 -19.78 5.54 -3.43
N LYS A 45 -19.49 6.56 -4.26
CA LYS A 45 -18.94 7.84 -3.81
C LYS A 45 -20.07 8.78 -3.41
N ASP A 46 -19.97 9.39 -2.23
CA ASP A 46 -20.90 10.45 -1.81
C ASP A 46 -20.72 11.70 -2.68
N ALA A 47 -21.82 12.18 -3.24
CA ALA A 47 -21.82 13.30 -4.18
C ALA A 47 -21.68 14.64 -3.45
N GLY A 48 -20.47 15.24 -3.49
CA GLY A 48 -20.18 16.54 -2.87
C GLY A 48 -19.19 17.40 -3.67
N LYS A 49 -19.71 18.14 -4.66
CA LYS A 49 -19.27 19.41 -5.29
C LYS A 49 -17.78 19.67 -5.60
N SER A 50 -17.54 19.84 -6.91
CA SER A 50 -16.39 20.50 -7.56
C SER A 50 -16.36 22.03 -7.31
N GLY A 51 -15.17 22.59 -7.02
CA GLY A 51 -14.86 24.01 -7.24
C GLY A 51 -13.78 24.66 -6.35
N SER A 52 -12.69 25.13 -7.00
CA SER A 52 -11.68 26.14 -6.57
C SER A 52 -10.59 25.72 -5.56
N ILE A 53 -9.33 25.78 -6.03
CA ILE A 53 -8.09 25.49 -5.30
C ILE A 53 -7.87 26.50 -4.17
N THR A 54 -7.82 26.02 -2.92
CA THR A 54 -7.16 26.67 -1.79
C THR A 54 -6.60 25.56 -0.91
N VAL A 55 -5.27 25.44 -0.80
CA VAL A 55 -4.63 24.36 -0.03
C VAL A 55 -4.71 24.72 1.46
N ILE A 56 -5.62 24.07 2.18
CA ILE A 56 -5.71 24.08 3.64
C ILE A 56 -5.48 22.64 4.10
N TYR A 57 -4.35 22.37 4.76
CA TYR A 57 -4.07 21.05 5.34
C TYR A 57 -5.03 20.78 6.50
N GLY A 58 -6.01 19.90 6.27
CA GLY A 58 -7.05 19.51 7.22
C GLY A 58 -8.27 18.94 6.50
N SER A 59 -8.71 17.74 6.89
CA SER A 59 -9.95 17.05 6.47
C SER A 59 -10.13 16.68 4.99
N ASP A 60 -9.83 17.56 4.03
CA ASP A 60 -10.12 17.35 2.61
C ASP A 60 -9.15 16.35 1.95
N ASP A 61 -7.91 16.30 2.41
CA ASP A 61 -6.87 15.39 1.91
C ASP A 61 -7.15 13.93 2.28
N ILE A 62 -7.77 13.72 3.45
CA ILE A 62 -8.19 12.39 3.92
C ILE A 62 -9.35 11.89 3.07
N ALA A 63 -10.28 12.77 2.68
CA ALA A 63 -11.44 12.43 1.85
C ALA A 63 -11.05 11.90 0.45
N ASN A 64 -9.84 12.19 -0.05
CA ASN A 64 -9.35 11.66 -1.33
C ASN A 64 -8.95 10.18 -1.28
N TYR A 65 -8.86 9.60 -0.09
CA TYR A 65 -8.48 8.20 0.12
C TYR A 65 -9.60 7.45 0.83
N GLN A 66 -9.95 6.30 0.27
CA GLN A 66 -10.95 5.40 0.83
C GLN A 66 -10.53 4.91 2.22
N TYR A 67 -9.24 4.66 2.42
CA TYR A 67 -8.67 4.15 3.67
C TYR A 67 -7.65 5.11 4.24
N ASN A 68 -7.64 5.20 5.58
CA ASN A 68 -6.69 5.97 6.38
C ASN A 68 -6.60 5.37 7.80
N MET A 69 -5.47 5.55 8.50
CA MET A 69 -5.25 4.89 9.81
C MET A 69 -6.11 5.44 10.97
N ILE A 70 -6.88 6.51 10.78
CA ILE A 70 -7.65 7.16 11.84
C ILE A 70 -9.12 6.72 11.81
N GLU A 71 -9.77 6.86 10.65
CA GLU A 71 -11.22 6.70 10.51
C GLU A 71 -11.59 5.37 9.84
N ASN A 72 -10.75 4.89 8.93
CA ASN A 72 -11.02 3.68 8.14
C ASN A 72 -9.70 2.98 7.77
N PRO A 73 -9.08 2.23 8.70
CA PRO A 73 -7.76 1.62 8.50
C PRO A 73 -7.71 0.64 7.34
N GLY A 74 -8.87 0.11 6.94
CA GLY A 74 -9.00 -0.78 5.79
C GLY A 74 -8.32 -2.14 5.96
N PRO A 75 -8.22 -2.92 4.88
CA PRO A 75 -7.73 -4.29 4.96
C PRO A 75 -6.23 -4.44 5.25
N LEU A 76 -5.41 -3.39 5.05
CA LEU A 76 -3.95 -3.52 5.18
C LEU A 76 -3.45 -3.56 6.62
N VAL A 77 -4.26 -3.19 7.62
CA VAL A 77 -3.82 -3.29 9.03
C VAL A 77 -3.72 -4.73 9.53
N GLU A 78 -4.44 -5.65 8.89
CA GLU A 78 -4.47 -7.08 9.22
C GLU A 78 -3.44 -7.89 8.42
N VAL A 79 -2.81 -7.29 7.41
CA VAL A 79 -1.73 -7.91 6.65
C VAL A 79 -0.47 -7.92 7.51
N ALA A 80 0.33 -8.98 7.41
CA ALA A 80 1.61 -9.09 8.11
C ALA A 80 2.45 -7.82 7.95
N ASP A 81 3.06 -7.39 9.06
CA ASP A 81 3.83 -6.13 9.20
C ASP A 81 3.05 -4.82 9.05
N ASN A 82 1.71 -4.87 8.90
CA ASN A 82 0.82 -3.73 8.71
C ASN A 82 1.35 -2.76 7.63
N PRO A 83 1.24 -3.11 6.34
CA PRO A 83 1.66 -2.27 5.22
C PRO A 83 1.03 -0.88 5.22
N ALA A 84 -0.16 -0.69 5.83
CA ALA A 84 -0.82 0.61 5.89
C ALA A 84 0.11 1.68 6.49
N LYS A 85 0.93 1.32 7.50
CA LYS A 85 1.86 2.25 8.17
C LYS A 85 2.90 2.87 7.24
N ASN A 86 3.16 2.26 6.09
CA ASN A 86 4.13 2.77 5.12
C ASN A 86 3.53 3.81 4.18
N PHE A 87 2.20 4.00 4.20
CA PHE A 87 1.56 5.11 3.52
C PHE A 87 1.48 6.35 4.42
N TYR A 88 1.53 7.55 3.83
CA TYR A 88 1.52 8.80 4.58
C TYR A 88 0.18 8.97 5.33
N GLY A 89 0.22 8.86 6.66
CA GLY A 89 -0.98 8.81 7.51
C GLY A 89 -1.87 7.59 7.27
N GLY A 90 -1.30 6.52 6.69
CA GLY A 90 -2.04 5.31 6.37
C GLY A 90 -3.02 5.44 5.22
N ARG A 91 -2.87 6.48 4.39
CA ARG A 91 -3.83 6.81 3.34
C ARG A 91 -3.60 5.96 2.11
N TYR A 92 -4.61 5.23 1.65
CA TYR A 92 -4.51 4.47 0.41
C TYR A 92 -5.89 4.17 -0.21
N ASN A 93 -5.87 3.83 -1.49
CA ASN A 93 -7.01 3.32 -2.24
C ASN A 93 -6.74 1.88 -2.68
N VAL A 94 -7.80 1.09 -2.82
CA VAL A 94 -7.75 -0.27 -3.36
C VAL A 94 -8.22 -0.23 -4.80
N ASN A 95 -7.44 -0.78 -5.72
CA ASN A 95 -7.81 -0.88 -7.12
C ASN A 95 -7.61 -2.31 -7.64
N VAL A 96 -8.49 -2.74 -8.53
CA VAL A 96 -8.26 -3.90 -9.38
C VAL A 96 -7.79 -3.39 -10.73
N LEU A 97 -6.61 -3.82 -11.20
CA LEU A 97 -6.08 -3.33 -12.48
C LEU A 97 -7.04 -3.69 -13.63
N GLU A 98 -7.44 -2.71 -14.41
CA GLU A 98 -8.33 -2.90 -15.56
C GLU A 98 -7.61 -3.41 -16.81
N GLU A 99 -6.29 -3.25 -16.86
CA GLU A 99 -5.39 -3.70 -17.92
C GLU A 99 -4.02 -4.09 -17.35
N ASP A 100 -3.21 -4.79 -18.16
CA ASP A 100 -1.82 -5.09 -17.80
C ASP A 100 -1.06 -3.77 -17.63
N THR A 101 -0.46 -3.57 -16.45
CA THR A 101 0.18 -2.30 -16.07
C THR A 101 1.65 -2.51 -15.77
N ILE A 102 2.51 -1.62 -16.27
CA ILE A 102 3.94 -1.64 -15.92
C ILE A 102 4.14 -0.82 -14.64
N PHE A 103 4.69 -1.48 -13.64
CA PHE A 103 5.18 -0.85 -12.43
C PHE A 103 6.70 -0.98 -12.33
N TYR A 104 7.33 -0.08 -11.59
CA TYR A 104 8.75 -0.06 -11.37
C TYR A 104 9.09 -0.44 -9.94
N ARG A 105 10.25 -1.08 -9.76
CA ARG A 105 10.80 -1.38 -8.44
C ARG A 105 12.31 -1.18 -8.44
N ALA A 106 12.80 -0.43 -7.46
CA ALA A 106 14.21 -0.36 -7.14
C ALA A 106 14.56 -1.41 -6.08
N GLY A 107 15.63 -2.18 -6.29
CA GLY A 107 16.02 -3.23 -5.37
C GLY A 107 17.41 -3.81 -5.68
N GLN A 108 17.61 -5.03 -5.20
CA GLN A 108 18.84 -5.79 -5.39
C GLN A 108 18.85 -6.49 -6.75
N SER A 109 20.00 -6.46 -7.42
CA SER A 109 20.27 -7.23 -8.63
C SER A 109 19.97 -8.72 -8.43
N GLY A 110 19.36 -9.34 -9.44
CA GLY A 110 18.88 -10.72 -9.39
C GLY A 110 17.62 -10.96 -8.54
N LYS A 111 17.05 -9.92 -7.89
CA LYS A 111 15.84 -10.04 -7.07
C LYS A 111 14.77 -9.05 -7.54
N PRO A 112 14.07 -9.33 -8.65
CA PRO A 112 13.16 -8.38 -9.28
C PRO A 112 11.90 -8.11 -8.46
N LEU A 113 11.38 -9.12 -7.76
CA LEU A 113 10.11 -9.00 -7.03
C LEU A 113 10.32 -8.58 -5.57
N GLY A 114 9.34 -7.83 -5.09
CA GLY A 114 9.10 -7.42 -3.71
C GLY A 114 7.69 -6.84 -3.65
N GLN A 115 7.23 -6.36 -2.50
CA GLN A 115 5.82 -5.95 -2.35
C GLN A 115 5.54 -4.49 -2.71
N TRP A 116 6.57 -3.65 -2.87
CA TRP A 116 6.45 -2.21 -3.05
C TRP A 116 6.95 -1.77 -4.43
N PHE A 117 6.17 -0.93 -5.09
CA PHE A 117 6.37 -0.49 -6.47
C PHE A 117 6.03 1.00 -6.64
N THR A 118 6.49 1.59 -7.74
CA THR A 118 6.17 2.95 -8.19
C THR A 118 5.61 2.93 -9.62
N SER A 119 4.80 3.92 -9.99
CA SER A 119 4.33 4.08 -11.38
C SER A 119 5.39 4.68 -12.29
N GLU A 120 6.38 5.36 -11.72
CA GLU A 120 7.48 5.99 -12.45
C GLU A 120 8.80 5.26 -12.21
N ALA A 121 9.65 5.26 -13.24
CA ALA A 121 10.96 4.64 -13.17
C ALA A 121 11.88 5.39 -12.20
N PRO A 122 12.61 4.70 -11.30
CA PRO A 122 13.56 5.34 -10.41
C PRO A 122 14.77 5.89 -11.17
N GLU A 123 15.16 7.13 -10.86
CA GLU A 123 16.28 7.80 -11.56
C GLU A 123 17.66 7.48 -10.97
N SER A 124 17.76 7.29 -9.66
CA SER A 124 19.03 7.08 -8.94
C SER A 124 18.81 6.45 -7.57
N VAL A 125 19.87 5.88 -6.99
CA VAL A 125 19.83 5.32 -5.64
C VAL A 125 19.44 6.40 -4.62
N ALA A 126 20.00 7.62 -4.75
CA ALA A 126 19.72 8.72 -3.83
C ALA A 126 18.24 9.11 -3.84
N LYS A 127 17.64 9.28 -5.03
CA LYS A 127 16.21 9.61 -5.15
C LYS A 127 15.31 8.53 -4.60
N VAL A 128 15.60 7.25 -4.87
CA VAL A 128 14.83 6.14 -4.28
C VAL A 128 14.82 6.25 -2.76
N ARG A 129 15.99 6.46 -2.13
CA ARG A 129 16.08 6.57 -0.68
C ARG A 129 15.26 7.74 -0.12
N ILE A 130 15.33 8.89 -0.76
CA ILE A 130 14.64 10.11 -0.30
C ILE A 130 13.13 10.01 -0.55
N ASP A 131 12.72 9.73 -1.79
CA ASP A 131 11.33 9.85 -2.24
C ASP A 131 10.48 8.63 -1.89
N THR A 132 11.07 7.44 -1.76
CA THR A 132 10.34 6.21 -1.39
C THR A 132 10.65 5.76 0.04
N ALA A 133 11.34 6.61 0.81
CA ALA A 133 11.70 6.40 2.20
C ALA A 133 12.42 5.06 2.50
N VAL A 134 13.19 4.53 1.56
CA VAL A 134 13.90 3.25 1.70
C VAL A 134 15.24 3.43 2.42
N LYS A 135 15.31 2.98 3.68
CA LYS A 135 16.55 2.99 4.46
C LYS A 135 17.54 1.93 3.96
N PRO A 136 18.86 2.19 3.95
CA PRO A 136 19.87 1.17 3.63
C PRO A 136 19.90 0.07 4.68
N GLN A 137 19.64 0.41 5.93
CA GLN A 137 19.64 -0.49 7.08
C GLN A 137 18.43 -0.19 7.95
N TRP A 138 17.78 -1.26 8.41
CA TRP A 138 16.68 -1.23 9.36
C TRP A 138 17.23 -1.69 10.70
N ILE A 139 17.14 -0.83 11.70
CA ILE A 139 17.71 -1.06 13.03
C ILE A 139 16.56 -0.97 14.03
N ASN A 140 16.46 -1.97 14.91
CA ASN A 140 15.57 -1.90 16.06
C ASN A 140 16.08 -0.81 17.01
N GLN A 141 15.30 0.25 17.19
CA GLN A 141 15.73 1.41 17.98
C GLN A 141 15.89 1.10 19.48
N THR A 142 15.22 0.06 19.98
CA THR A 142 15.30 -0.35 21.39
C THR A 142 16.52 -1.23 21.65
N THR A 143 16.77 -2.20 20.77
CA THR A 143 17.84 -3.19 20.97
C THR A 143 19.15 -2.85 20.26
N GLY A 144 19.12 -1.93 19.29
CA GLY A 144 20.24 -1.63 18.40
C GLY A 144 20.51 -2.70 17.33
N GLU A 145 19.68 -3.73 17.26
CA GLU A 145 19.88 -4.87 16.35
C GLU A 145 19.59 -4.48 14.89
N LEU A 146 20.45 -4.92 13.97
CA LEU A 146 20.18 -4.85 12.53
C LEU A 146 19.10 -5.86 12.15
N THR A 147 17.90 -5.37 11.86
CA THR A 147 16.74 -6.19 11.49
C THR A 147 16.58 -6.39 9.99
N GLY A 148 17.28 -5.59 9.17
CA GLY A 148 17.23 -5.75 7.73
C GLY A 148 18.15 -4.80 6.97
N THR A 149 18.35 -5.10 5.69
CA THR A 149 19.08 -4.24 4.75
C THR A 149 18.27 -4.06 3.47
N SER A 150 18.35 -2.88 2.88
CA SER A 150 17.77 -2.61 1.56
C SER A 150 18.87 -2.23 0.58
N ILE A 151 19.33 -3.25 -0.14
CA ILE A 151 20.21 -3.09 -1.29
C ILE A 151 19.38 -2.49 -2.42
N VAL A 152 19.86 -1.37 -2.94
CA VAL A 152 19.27 -0.63 -4.05
C VAL A 152 20.40 -0.38 -5.03
N ASP A 153 20.47 -1.20 -6.06
CA ASP A 153 21.49 -1.14 -7.12
C ASP A 153 20.89 -1.36 -8.52
N THR A 154 19.63 -1.80 -8.62
CA THR A 154 18.96 -2.16 -9.87
C THR A 154 17.51 -1.69 -9.85
N ALA A 155 17.07 -1.12 -10.95
CA ALA A 155 15.67 -0.85 -11.23
C ALA A 155 15.09 -1.94 -12.13
N TYR A 156 13.84 -2.30 -11.89
CA TYR A 156 13.09 -3.27 -12.67
C TYR A 156 11.80 -2.64 -13.19
N ALA A 157 11.50 -2.87 -14.47
CA ALA A 157 10.17 -2.64 -15.04
C ALA A 157 9.42 -3.97 -15.07
N ILE A 158 8.27 -4.03 -14.42
CA ILE A 158 7.53 -5.27 -14.15
C ILE A 158 6.10 -5.08 -14.64
N LYS A 159 5.69 -5.91 -15.60
CA LYS A 159 4.31 -5.98 -16.05
C LYS A 159 3.50 -6.80 -15.07
N ILE A 160 2.56 -6.15 -14.40
CA ILE A 160 1.57 -6.76 -13.52
C ILE A 160 0.29 -6.97 -14.34
N PRO A 161 -0.28 -8.18 -14.39
CA PRO A 161 -1.43 -8.46 -15.22
C PRO A 161 -2.71 -7.79 -14.69
N LYS A 162 -3.63 -7.50 -15.62
CA LYS A 162 -5.02 -7.15 -15.35
C LYS A 162 -5.64 -8.07 -14.28
N GLY A 163 -6.50 -7.51 -13.44
CA GLY A 163 -7.19 -8.25 -12.38
C GLY A 163 -6.41 -8.34 -11.07
N THR A 164 -5.17 -7.83 -11.03
CA THR A 164 -4.39 -7.75 -9.80
C THR A 164 -4.95 -6.70 -8.85
N ILE A 165 -5.10 -7.05 -7.57
CA ILE A 165 -5.44 -6.10 -6.51
C ILE A 165 -4.19 -5.32 -6.13
N THR A 166 -4.31 -4.00 -6.11
CA THR A 166 -3.24 -3.05 -5.78
C THR A 166 -3.72 -2.09 -4.71
N TYR A 167 -2.80 -1.64 -3.87
CA TYR A 167 -3.05 -0.64 -2.84
C TYR A 167 -2.15 0.55 -3.10
N THR A 168 -2.70 1.71 -3.43
CA THR A 168 -1.91 2.87 -3.85
C THR A 168 -2.16 4.07 -2.96
N GLY A 169 -1.08 4.73 -2.55
CA GLY A 169 -1.13 5.88 -1.67
C GLY A 169 0.20 6.61 -1.58
N PRO A 170 0.22 7.77 -0.89
CA PRO A 170 1.42 8.56 -0.69
C PRO A 170 2.44 7.84 0.20
N VAL A 171 3.73 8.07 -0.02
CA VAL A 171 4.82 7.45 0.75
C VAL A 171 4.91 8.06 2.14
N GLY A 172 4.83 7.22 3.17
CA GLY A 172 5.04 7.61 4.56
C GLY A 172 6.52 7.81 4.90
N PRO A 173 6.86 8.86 5.68
CA PRO A 173 8.24 9.16 6.05
C PRO A 173 8.84 8.09 6.95
N GLN A 174 10.14 7.86 6.82
CA GLN A 174 10.92 6.99 7.74
C GLN A 174 11.89 7.79 8.63
N GLY A 175 11.82 9.12 8.57
CA GLY A 175 12.62 10.07 9.34
C GLY A 175 13.95 10.44 8.67
N GLY A 176 14.55 11.55 9.11
CA GLY A 176 15.79 12.07 8.54
C GLY A 176 15.63 12.42 7.05
N VAL A 177 16.55 11.94 6.21
CA VAL A 177 16.54 12.16 4.76
C VAL A 177 15.56 11.26 3.99
N TYR A 178 14.94 10.29 4.67
CA TYR A 178 14.00 9.32 4.08
C TYR A 178 12.58 9.88 4.17
N CYS A 179 12.34 10.91 3.37
CA CYS A 179 11.20 11.81 3.53
C CYS A 179 9.87 11.22 3.05
N GLY A 180 9.89 10.46 1.94
CA GLY A 180 8.62 10.18 1.26
C GLY A 180 7.98 11.47 0.77
N GLY A 181 6.65 11.52 0.78
CA GLY A 181 5.90 12.74 0.45
C GLY A 181 4.47 12.45 0.02
N TYR A 182 3.62 13.47 0.14
CA TYR A 182 2.25 13.40 -0.36
C TYR A 182 2.19 13.30 -1.89
N ASP A 183 3.14 13.95 -2.56
CA ASP A 183 3.34 13.95 -4.01
C ASP A 183 4.09 12.70 -4.51
N LYS A 184 4.55 11.83 -3.61
CA LYS A 184 5.26 10.59 -3.94
C LYS A 184 4.32 9.42 -3.73
N LEU A 185 3.81 8.84 -4.81
CA LEU A 185 2.93 7.67 -4.74
C LEU A 185 3.73 6.37 -4.79
N GLN A 186 3.27 5.39 -4.04
CA GLN A 186 3.72 4.01 -4.11
C GLN A 186 2.53 3.06 -4.16
N THR A 187 2.78 1.86 -4.67
CA THR A 187 1.80 0.78 -4.78
C THR A 187 2.30 -0.45 -4.04
N PHE A 188 1.47 -0.97 -3.15
CA PHE A 188 1.67 -2.24 -2.49
C PHE A 188 0.91 -3.36 -3.20
N ILE A 189 1.56 -4.50 -3.36
CA ILE A 189 0.99 -5.77 -3.83
C ILE A 189 1.47 -6.84 -2.83
N GLU A 190 0.54 -7.58 -2.23
CA GLU A 190 0.85 -8.44 -1.09
C GLU A 190 1.77 -9.61 -1.44
N THR A 191 1.48 -10.35 -2.51
CA THR A 191 2.27 -11.54 -2.90
C THR A 191 2.51 -11.59 -4.41
N PRO A 192 3.25 -10.63 -4.99
CA PRO A 192 3.45 -10.54 -6.44
C PRO A 192 4.11 -11.78 -7.05
N TRP A 193 4.93 -12.49 -6.28
CA TRP A 193 5.53 -13.77 -6.70
C TRP A 193 4.54 -14.94 -6.82
N LYS A 194 3.30 -14.79 -6.35
CA LYS A 194 2.21 -15.77 -6.52
C LYS A 194 1.26 -15.41 -7.66
N ILE A 195 1.48 -14.28 -8.34
CA ILE A 195 0.62 -13.83 -9.43
C ILE A 195 1.08 -14.51 -10.73
N ASP A 196 0.19 -15.26 -11.35
CA ASP A 196 0.43 -15.84 -12.66
C ASP A 196 0.65 -14.74 -13.71
N ARG A 197 1.53 -14.99 -14.69
CA ARG A 197 1.82 -14.08 -15.82
C ARG A 197 2.48 -12.73 -15.44
N ILE A 198 3.05 -12.61 -14.24
CA ILE A 198 3.96 -11.49 -13.95
C ILE A 198 5.22 -11.61 -14.83
N GLU A 199 5.67 -10.48 -15.38
CA GLU A 199 6.81 -10.47 -16.31
C GLU A 199 7.76 -9.33 -15.97
N VAL A 200 9.05 -9.63 -15.85
CA VAL A 200 10.11 -8.61 -15.78
C VAL A 200 10.43 -8.22 -17.22
N ILE A 201 10.05 -7.01 -17.60
CA ILE A 201 10.16 -6.51 -18.97
C ILE A 201 11.55 -5.90 -19.21
N ASP A 202 12.10 -5.24 -18.20
CA ASP A 202 13.41 -4.60 -18.29
C ASP A 202 14.08 -4.52 -16.91
N SER A 203 15.41 -4.35 -16.93
CA SER A 203 16.19 -4.02 -15.75
C SER A 203 17.42 -3.19 -16.09
N PHE A 204 17.73 -2.18 -15.29
CA PHE A 204 18.90 -1.34 -15.48
C PHE A 204 19.57 -0.99 -14.15
N PRO A 205 20.91 -0.83 -14.13
CA PRO A 205 21.63 -0.47 -12.93
C PRO A 205 21.29 0.96 -12.50
N LEU A 206 21.13 1.15 -11.19
CA LEU A 206 20.99 2.48 -10.58
C LEU A 206 22.36 3.00 -10.15
N LYS A 207 22.57 4.30 -10.33
CA LYS A 207 23.76 5.02 -9.90
C LYS A 207 23.50 5.83 -8.63
#